data_AF-A0A1H1ESM0-F1
#
_entry.id   AF-A0A1H1ESM0-F1
#
_cell.length_a   1.000
_cell.length_b   1.000
_cell.length_c   1.000
_cell.angle_alpha   90.00
_cell.angle_beta   90.00
_cell.angle_gamma   90.00
#
_symmetry.space_group_name_H-M   'P 1'
#
loop_
_entity.id
_entity.type
_entity.pdbx_description
1 polymer ?
#
loop_
_entity_poly.entity_id
_entity_poly.type
_entity_poly.pdbx_seq_one_letter_code
_entity_poly.pdbx_strand_id
1 'polypeptide(L)'
;MVRALPHGSDTRIDIGRIAAIAAAIAVHAVALLMLLMPMAAPPLKPLALDVPKKPIFQIYEKKVLPDPVPVVEERKIVPEKKPDVIQKRADVVTPAVDTPVIVEGGSEPIVEHSVVDAGDITGPVVGGPLPSATLEYVRATSPRYPNNELRNGVQGTVMLRVLVDVDGTPLSVTIESSSGNRNLDKAALQHVLKTWRFKPAMQNGQAVQAYGLVPIAFSLQ
;
A
#
# COMPACT_ATOMS: atom_id res chain seq x y z
N MET A 1 51.28 83.99 -19.15
CA MET A 1 50.72 84.21 -17.80
C MET A 1 49.77 83.06 -17.50
N VAL A 2 50.14 82.15 -16.59
CA VAL A 2 49.33 80.98 -16.23
C VAL A 2 48.54 81.34 -14.98
N ARG A 3 47.20 81.29 -15.08
CA ARG A 3 46.27 81.62 -13.99
C ARG A 3 46.00 80.35 -13.18
N ALA A 4 46.54 80.28 -11.96
CA ALA A 4 46.20 79.22 -11.02
C ALA A 4 44.81 79.49 -10.41
N LEU A 5 43.94 78.47 -10.41
CA LEU A 5 42.65 78.47 -9.72
C LEU A 5 42.88 78.14 -8.23
N PRO A 6 42.30 78.89 -7.28
CA PRO A 6 42.41 78.55 -5.86
C PRO A 6 41.61 77.28 -5.57
N HIS A 7 42.29 76.21 -5.19
CA HIS A 7 41.67 75.03 -4.60
C HIS A 7 41.62 75.21 -3.09
N GLY A 8 40.52 75.81 -2.62
CA GLY A 8 40.15 75.80 -1.21
C GLY A 8 38.91 74.94 -1.05
N SER A 9 39.07 73.63 -0.86
CA SER A 9 38.01 72.84 -0.24
C SER A 9 38.14 73.02 1.27
N ASP A 10 37.37 73.97 1.83
CA ASP A 10 37.19 74.08 3.27
C ASP A 10 36.57 72.77 3.79
N THR A 11 37.41 71.80 4.16
CA THR A 11 37.02 70.59 4.90
C THR A 11 36.76 70.95 6.36
N ARG A 12 35.83 71.88 6.59
CA ARG A 12 35.20 72.03 7.89
C ARG A 12 34.22 70.87 8.03
N ILE A 13 34.49 69.99 8.99
CA ILE A 13 33.62 68.86 9.34
C ILE A 13 32.25 69.43 9.71
N ASP A 14 31.28 69.29 8.81
CA ASP A 14 29.90 69.73 9.03
C ASP A 14 29.18 68.64 9.82
N ILE A 15 29.22 68.81 11.15
CA ILE A 15 28.61 67.88 12.12
C ILE A 15 27.12 67.69 11.82
N GLY A 16 26.43 68.72 11.32
CA GLY A 16 25.01 68.64 10.96
C GLY A 16 24.77 67.70 9.79
N ARG A 17 25.59 67.78 8.73
CA ARG A 17 25.51 66.86 7.59
C ARG A 17 25.84 65.42 7.97
N ILE A 18 26.87 65.23 8.78
CA ILE A 18 27.29 63.90 9.24
C ILE A 18 26.17 63.27 10.09
N ALA A 19 25.58 64.02 11.01
CA ALA A 19 24.46 63.56 11.83
C ALA A 19 23.23 63.21 10.97
N ALA A 20 22.91 64.02 9.96
CA ALA A 20 21.78 63.76 9.06
C ALA A 20 21.99 62.49 8.23
N ILE A 21 23.18 62.28 7.67
CA ILE A 21 23.50 61.07 6.88
C ILE A 21 23.50 59.83 7.78
N ALA A 22 24.07 59.92 8.99
CA ALA A 22 24.07 58.81 9.94
C ALA A 22 22.65 58.42 10.36
N ALA A 23 21.78 59.39 10.64
CA ALA A 23 20.38 59.14 10.96
C ALA A 23 19.64 58.46 9.80
N ALA A 24 19.88 58.92 8.56
CA ALA A 24 19.30 58.29 7.38
C ALA A 24 19.76 56.82 7.23
N ILE A 25 21.06 56.54 7.39
CA ILE A 25 21.59 55.17 7.34
C ILE A 25 20.97 54.30 8.43
N ALA A 26 20.84 54.81 9.66
CA ALA A 26 20.26 54.07 10.77
C ALA A 26 18.79 53.69 10.49
N VAL A 27 17.99 54.60 9.94
CA VAL A 27 16.60 54.34 9.55
C VAL A 27 16.52 53.25 8.48
N HIS A 28 17.37 53.32 7.45
CA HIS A 28 17.40 52.32 6.38
C HIS A 28 17.86 50.95 6.90
N ALA A 29 18.84 50.91 7.81
CA ALA A 29 19.31 49.67 8.41
C ALA A 29 18.20 48.97 9.23
N VAL A 30 17.41 49.74 10.00
CA VAL A 30 16.25 49.22 10.74
C VAL A 30 15.18 48.71 9.78
N ALA A 31 14.87 49.45 8.71
CA ALA A 31 13.91 49.01 7.70
C ALA A 31 14.35 47.71 7.01
N LEU A 32 15.64 47.58 6.68
CA LEU A 32 16.21 46.39 6.06
C LEU A 32 16.21 45.19 7.02
N LEU A 33 16.47 45.41 8.31
CA LEU A 33 16.37 44.37 9.33
C LEU A 33 14.91 43.89 9.50
N MET A 34 13.96 44.82 9.49
CA MET A 34 12.53 44.50 9.57
C MET A 34 12.04 43.74 8.32
N LEU A 35 12.60 44.03 7.14
CA LEU A 35 12.32 43.29 5.90
C LEU A 35 12.90 41.88 5.91
N LEU A 36 14.07 41.69 6.53
CA LEU A 36 14.74 40.39 6.67
C LEU A 36 14.18 39.54 7.82
N MET A 37 13.34 40.10 8.70
CA MET A 37 12.65 39.31 9.72
C MET A 37 11.71 38.31 9.02
N PRO A 38 11.94 36.99 9.16
CA PRO A 38 11.00 36.02 8.63
C PRO A 38 9.69 36.20 9.39
N MET A 39 8.60 36.47 8.67
CA MET A 39 7.26 36.29 9.18
C MET A 39 7.10 34.80 9.50
N ALA A 40 7.50 34.41 10.70
CA ALA A 40 7.19 33.10 11.25
C ALA A 40 5.68 33.08 11.45
N ALA A 41 4.96 32.50 10.47
CA ALA A 41 3.55 32.19 10.66
C ALA A 41 3.43 31.41 11.98
N PRO A 42 2.50 31.78 12.88
CA PRO A 42 2.28 30.98 14.08
C PRO A 42 2.03 29.54 13.63
N PRO A 43 2.64 28.53 14.28
CA PRO A 43 2.37 27.15 13.93
C PRO A 43 0.86 26.97 14.05
N LEU A 44 0.21 26.67 12.94
CA LEU A 44 -1.19 26.28 12.94
C LEU A 44 -1.26 25.11 13.90
N LYS A 45 -1.89 25.30 15.07
CA LYS A 45 -2.29 24.16 15.89
C LYS A 45 -3.06 23.27 14.93
N PRO A 46 -2.64 22.01 14.71
CA PRO A 46 -3.51 21.07 14.04
C PRO A 46 -4.82 21.17 14.80
N LEU A 47 -5.90 21.62 14.15
CA LEU A 47 -7.22 21.26 14.64
C LEU A 47 -7.08 19.75 14.78
N ALA A 48 -7.16 19.25 16.01
CA ALA A 48 -7.34 17.85 16.24
C ALA A 48 -8.67 17.55 15.56
N LEU A 49 -8.61 17.20 14.28
CA LEU A 49 -9.66 16.45 13.66
C LEU A 49 -9.63 15.21 14.54
N ASP A 50 -10.65 15.05 15.38
CA ASP A 50 -11.01 13.76 15.94
C ASP A 50 -11.15 12.85 14.73
N VAL A 51 -10.04 12.30 14.25
CA VAL A 51 -10.04 11.18 13.34
C VAL A 51 -10.56 10.08 14.25
N PRO A 52 -11.83 9.65 14.11
CA PRO A 52 -12.32 8.55 14.90
C PRO A 52 -11.33 7.41 14.66
N LYS A 53 -10.69 6.93 15.73
CA LYS A 53 -9.87 5.72 15.68
C LYS A 53 -10.74 4.68 15.00
N LYS A 54 -10.43 4.35 13.73
CA LYS A 54 -11.22 3.39 12.97
C LYS A 54 -11.34 2.15 13.84
N PRO A 55 -12.55 1.65 14.13
CA PRO A 55 -12.68 0.41 14.86
C PRO A 55 -11.93 -0.65 14.06
N ILE A 56 -10.87 -1.19 14.66
CA ILE A 56 -10.20 -2.38 14.15
C ILE A 56 -11.25 -3.48 14.28
N PHE A 57 -11.97 -3.75 13.19
CA PHE A 57 -12.74 -4.98 13.08
C PHE A 57 -11.72 -6.12 13.03
N GLN A 58 -11.31 -6.63 14.19
CA GLN A 58 -10.75 -7.97 14.27
C GLN A 58 -11.81 -8.89 13.70
N ILE A 59 -11.59 -9.35 12.47
CA ILE A 59 -12.36 -10.45 11.91
C ILE A 59 -11.99 -11.66 12.76
N TYR A 60 -12.77 -11.89 13.81
CA TYR A 60 -12.77 -13.19 14.47
C TYR A 60 -13.36 -14.16 13.46
N GLU A 61 -12.47 -14.83 12.72
CA GLU A 61 -12.78 -16.03 11.97
C GLU A 61 -13.35 -17.02 12.98
N LYS A 62 -14.68 -17.05 13.10
CA LYS A 62 -15.37 -18.03 13.93
C LYS A 62 -15.03 -19.38 13.31
N LYS A 63 -14.11 -20.12 13.92
CA LYS A 63 -13.80 -21.51 13.54
C LYS A 63 -15.13 -22.26 13.49
N VAL A 64 -15.61 -22.54 12.29
CA VAL A 64 -16.77 -23.40 12.10
C VAL A 64 -16.30 -24.78 12.53
N LEU A 65 -16.72 -25.20 13.72
CA LEU A 65 -16.58 -26.60 14.10
C LEU A 65 -17.33 -27.41 13.03
N PRO A 66 -16.71 -28.43 12.41
CA PRO A 66 -17.46 -29.31 11.54
C PRO A 66 -18.63 -29.88 12.35
N ASP A 67 -19.85 -29.75 11.82
CA ASP A 67 -21.02 -30.35 12.44
C ASP A 67 -20.73 -31.83 12.72
N PRO A 68 -21.02 -32.34 13.92
CA PRO A 68 -20.83 -33.75 14.20
C PRO A 68 -21.64 -34.54 13.17
N VAL A 69 -20.93 -35.32 12.36
CA VAL A 69 -21.56 -36.24 11.40
C VAL A 69 -22.58 -37.05 12.19
N PRO A 70 -23.86 -37.10 11.78
CA PRO A 70 -24.82 -37.97 12.45
C PRO A 70 -24.25 -39.39 12.38
N VAL A 71 -24.00 -39.97 13.56
CA VAL A 71 -23.63 -41.38 13.68
C VAL A 71 -24.75 -42.15 13.01
N VAL A 72 -24.45 -42.73 11.84
CA VAL A 72 -25.34 -43.67 11.20
C VAL A 72 -25.42 -44.86 12.14
N GLU A 73 -26.53 -44.97 12.87
CA GLU A 73 -26.81 -46.16 13.67
C GLU A 73 -26.74 -47.37 12.74
N GLU A 74 -25.76 -48.23 12.99
CA GLU A 74 -25.58 -49.49 12.29
C GLU A 74 -26.84 -50.33 12.50
N ARG A 75 -27.69 -50.37 11.46
CA ARG A 75 -28.88 -51.20 11.45
C ARG A 75 -28.43 -52.66 11.54
N LYS A 76 -28.47 -53.21 12.75
CA LYS A 76 -28.18 -54.61 13.05
C LYS A 76 -29.10 -55.50 12.21
N ILE A 77 -28.55 -56.07 11.14
CA ILE A 77 -29.27 -57.02 10.30
C ILE A 77 -29.46 -58.28 11.13
N VAL A 78 -30.70 -58.59 11.51
CA VAL A 78 -31.04 -59.88 12.09
C VAL A 78 -30.87 -60.93 10.99
N PRO A 79 -30.00 -61.94 11.14
CA PRO A 79 -29.83 -62.96 10.11
C PRO A 79 -31.09 -63.83 10.02
N GLU A 80 -31.73 -63.85 8.87
CA GLU A 80 -32.80 -64.78 8.54
C GLU A 80 -32.22 -66.19 8.34
N LYS A 81 -32.69 -67.18 9.11
CA LYS A 81 -32.30 -68.59 9.00
C LYS A 81 -32.70 -69.13 7.62
N LYS A 82 -31.72 -69.55 6.82
CA LYS A 82 -31.95 -70.43 5.66
C LYS A 82 -31.79 -71.90 6.06
N PRO A 83 -32.65 -72.82 5.58
CA PRO A 83 -32.46 -74.26 5.78
C PRO A 83 -31.34 -74.77 4.87
N ASP A 84 -30.48 -75.61 5.43
CA ASP A 84 -29.33 -76.22 4.78
C ASP A 84 -29.77 -77.42 3.93
N VAL A 85 -29.39 -77.43 2.65
CA VAL A 85 -29.52 -78.59 1.75
C VAL A 85 -28.16 -79.27 1.64
N ILE A 86 -28.16 -80.57 1.92
CA ILE A 86 -27.03 -81.49 2.05
C ILE A 86 -26.23 -81.65 0.74
N GLN A 87 -24.92 -81.93 0.91
CA GLN A 87 -24.00 -82.79 0.12
C GLN A 87 -22.85 -82.02 -0.59
N LYS A 88 -21.58 -82.45 -0.66
CA LYS A 88 -20.81 -83.63 -0.20
C LYS A 88 -19.36 -83.49 -0.76
N ARG A 89 -18.32 -83.73 0.08
CA ARG A 89 -16.90 -84.15 -0.19
C ARG A 89 -16.08 -83.42 -1.28
N ALA A 90 -14.75 -83.32 -1.27
CA ALA A 90 -13.63 -83.57 -0.35
C ALA A 90 -12.36 -83.05 -1.07
N ASP A 91 -11.26 -82.96 -0.32
CA ASP A 91 -9.85 -82.98 -0.74
C ASP A 91 -9.20 -81.65 -1.19
N VAL A 92 -8.35 -81.01 -0.35
CA VAL A 92 -6.90 -81.22 -0.01
C VAL A 92 -5.98 -80.31 -0.87
N VAL A 93 -5.02 -79.68 -0.17
CA VAL A 93 -3.71 -79.11 -0.59
C VAL A 93 -3.62 -77.57 -0.73
N THR A 94 -3.14 -76.94 0.34
CA THR A 94 -2.28 -75.72 0.39
C THR A 94 -0.84 -76.08 -0.04
N PRO A 95 0.01 -75.15 -0.56
CA PRO A 95 0.70 -74.19 0.32
C PRO A 95 1.18 -72.84 -0.27
N ALA A 96 1.53 -71.94 0.68
CA ALA A 96 2.52 -70.84 0.67
C ALA A 96 2.24 -69.60 -0.23
N VAL A 97 1.88 -68.42 0.31
CA VAL A 97 2.66 -67.45 1.14
C VAL A 97 3.63 -66.62 0.27
N ASP A 98 3.33 -65.33 0.11
CA ASP A 98 4.16 -64.23 0.65
C ASP A 98 3.64 -62.86 0.20
N THR A 99 3.15 -62.11 1.18
CA THR A 99 2.97 -60.65 1.13
C THR A 99 4.05 -60.05 2.02
N PRO A 100 4.65 -58.91 1.66
CA PRO A 100 5.06 -57.95 2.66
C PRO A 100 4.13 -56.75 2.66
N VAL A 101 3.47 -56.60 3.81
CA VAL A 101 2.85 -55.40 4.36
C VAL A 101 3.96 -54.39 4.73
N ILE A 102 3.81 -53.11 4.36
CA ILE A 102 4.44 -51.95 5.04
C ILE A 102 3.41 -50.79 4.88
N VAL A 103 2.57 -50.45 5.88
CA VAL A 103 2.81 -49.62 7.09
C VAL A 103 3.18 -48.18 6.68
N GLU A 104 2.23 -47.24 6.70
CA GLU A 104 1.90 -46.35 7.82
C GLU A 104 2.99 -45.32 8.15
N GLY A 105 2.58 -44.07 8.28
CA GLY A 105 3.21 -43.13 9.22
C GLY A 105 4.08 -42.04 8.62
N GLY A 106 3.50 -40.84 8.52
CA GLY A 106 3.96 -39.74 9.37
C GLY A 106 5.11 -38.85 8.89
N SER A 107 4.88 -37.55 9.14
CA SER A 107 5.85 -36.48 9.38
C SER A 107 6.68 -35.95 8.21
N GLU A 108 6.31 -34.74 7.77
CA GLU A 108 7.25 -33.75 7.23
C GLU A 108 8.41 -33.50 8.20
N PRO A 109 9.64 -33.30 7.71
CA PRO A 109 10.65 -32.56 8.43
C PRO A 109 10.80 -31.13 7.89
N ILE A 110 10.80 -30.22 8.85
CA ILE A 110 11.08 -28.79 8.76
C ILE A 110 12.61 -28.59 8.63
N VAL A 111 13.02 -27.75 7.67
CA VAL A 111 14.21 -26.86 7.62
C VAL A 111 15.60 -27.49 7.73
N GLU A 112 16.46 -27.28 6.72
CA GLU A 112 17.78 -26.67 6.97
C GLU A 112 18.45 -26.04 5.74
N HIS A 113 19.36 -25.13 6.05
CA HIS A 113 20.11 -24.20 5.22
C HIS A 113 20.88 -24.82 4.04
N SER A 114 20.99 -24.06 2.96
CA SER A 114 22.18 -24.06 2.11
C SER A 114 22.51 -22.64 1.66
N VAL A 115 23.44 -22.05 2.41
CA VAL A 115 24.38 -21.04 1.91
C VAL A 115 25.22 -21.70 0.81
N VAL A 116 25.20 -21.13 -0.39
CA VAL A 116 26.28 -21.30 -1.37
C VAL A 116 26.68 -19.95 -1.94
N ASP A 117 28.00 -19.84 -1.99
CA ASP A 117 28.87 -18.68 -2.15
C ASP A 117 28.99 -18.20 -3.61
N ALA A 118 29.56 -17.00 -3.71
CA ALA A 118 29.95 -16.19 -4.86
C ALA A 118 30.04 -16.86 -6.24
N GLY A 119 29.19 -16.38 -7.15
CA GLY A 119 29.41 -16.36 -8.58
C GLY A 119 29.02 -14.98 -9.10
N ASP A 120 30.02 -14.24 -9.58
CA ASP A 120 29.93 -12.95 -10.25
C ASP A 120 28.76 -12.91 -11.27
N ILE A 121 27.75 -12.09 -10.97
CA ILE A 121 26.77 -11.61 -11.95
C ILE A 121 26.87 -10.10 -11.91
N THR A 122 27.68 -9.54 -12.79
CA THR A 122 27.52 -8.18 -13.31
C THR A 122 26.17 -8.08 -14.02
N GLY A 123 25.09 -8.03 -13.25
CA GLY A 123 23.76 -7.63 -13.68
C GLY A 123 23.44 -6.25 -13.08
N PRO A 124 22.60 -5.43 -13.72
CA PRO A 124 22.27 -4.11 -13.22
C PRO A 124 21.70 -4.22 -11.80
N VAL A 125 22.33 -3.53 -10.85
CA VAL A 125 21.89 -3.46 -9.46
C VAL A 125 20.47 -2.88 -9.42
N VAL A 126 19.60 -3.67 -8.83
CA VAL A 126 18.17 -3.48 -8.60
C VAL A 126 17.88 -2.21 -7.82
N GLY A 127 16.95 -1.39 -8.32
CA GLY A 127 16.13 -0.52 -7.47
C GLY A 127 14.72 -1.08 -7.44
N GLY A 128 14.24 -1.54 -6.27
CA GLY A 128 12.83 -1.92 -6.12
C GLY A 128 11.90 -0.75 -6.44
N PRO A 129 10.59 -0.97 -6.61
CA PRO A 129 9.65 0.09 -6.99
C PRO A 129 9.77 1.28 -6.04
N LEU A 130 9.85 2.50 -6.59
CA LEU A 130 10.00 3.70 -5.79
C LEU A 130 8.84 3.82 -4.78
N PRO A 131 9.12 4.03 -3.48
CA PRO A 131 8.07 4.23 -2.49
C PRO A 131 7.40 5.60 -2.71
N SER A 132 6.10 5.54 -3.01
CA SER A 132 5.14 6.65 -2.99
C SER A 132 5.62 7.93 -3.67
N ALA A 133 5.55 7.95 -5.00
CA ALA A 133 5.37 9.20 -5.72
C ALA A 133 3.86 9.52 -5.74
N THR A 134 3.49 10.79 -5.58
CA THR A 134 2.15 11.25 -5.99
C THR A 134 2.06 11.03 -7.50
N LEU A 135 1.43 9.94 -7.92
CA LEU A 135 1.33 9.58 -9.33
C LEU A 135 0.43 10.59 -10.04
N GLU A 136 0.96 11.16 -11.12
CA GLU A 136 0.20 12.03 -12.00
C GLU A 136 -0.65 11.17 -12.94
N TYR A 137 -1.95 11.45 -13.00
CA TYR A 137 -2.91 10.65 -13.75
C TYR A 137 -2.90 11.01 -15.24
N VAL A 138 -2.82 10.00 -16.13
CA VAL A 138 -3.06 10.20 -17.57
C VAL A 138 -4.54 10.08 -17.88
N ARG A 139 -5.22 9.11 -17.23
CA ARG A 139 -6.65 8.88 -17.39
C ARG A 139 -7.24 8.31 -16.10
N ALA A 140 -7.99 9.14 -15.37
CA ALA A 140 -8.68 8.77 -14.13
C ALA A 140 -10.20 8.92 -14.34
N THR A 141 -10.85 7.85 -14.77
CA THR A 141 -12.30 7.82 -14.90
C THR A 141 -12.90 7.36 -13.57
N SER A 142 -14.00 8.00 -13.15
CA SER A 142 -14.69 7.57 -11.93
C SER A 142 -15.24 6.15 -12.10
N PRO A 143 -15.05 5.27 -11.10
CA PRO A 143 -15.62 3.94 -11.15
C PRO A 143 -17.14 3.99 -11.19
N ARG A 144 -17.72 3.02 -11.89
CA ARG A 144 -19.16 2.85 -11.92
C ARG A 144 -19.66 2.50 -10.51
N TYR A 145 -20.65 3.25 -10.04
CA TYR A 145 -21.33 2.98 -8.78
C TYR A 145 -22.08 1.63 -8.85
N PRO A 146 -21.84 0.71 -7.91
CA PRO A 146 -22.65 -0.49 -7.75
C PRO A 146 -24.15 -0.14 -7.52
N ASN A 147 -25.05 -0.77 -8.28
CA ASN A 147 -26.48 -0.41 -8.26
C ASN A 147 -27.14 -0.59 -6.88
N ASN A 148 -26.72 -1.60 -6.10
CA ASN A 148 -27.30 -1.85 -4.78
C ASN A 148 -26.90 -0.75 -3.79
N GLU A 149 -25.63 -0.34 -3.82
CA GLU A 149 -25.05 0.69 -2.97
C GLU A 149 -25.61 2.07 -3.33
N LEU A 150 -25.85 2.32 -4.62
CA LEU A 150 -26.52 3.52 -5.11
C LEU A 150 -27.95 3.62 -4.54
N ARG A 151 -28.72 2.53 -4.60
CA ARG A 151 -30.09 2.47 -4.06
C ARG A 151 -30.13 2.58 -2.54
N ASN A 152 -29.11 2.06 -1.87
CA ASN A 152 -29.00 2.05 -0.41
C ASN A 152 -28.36 3.32 0.17
N GLY A 153 -28.01 4.30 -0.68
CA GLY A 153 -27.45 5.56 -0.20
C GLY A 153 -26.00 5.48 0.32
N VAL A 154 -25.27 4.40 0.03
CA VAL A 154 -23.98 4.10 0.68
C VAL A 154 -22.83 4.83 0.01
N GLN A 155 -22.24 5.82 0.69
CA GLN A 155 -21.12 6.64 0.20
C GLN A 155 -19.81 6.31 0.91
N GLY A 156 -18.69 6.78 0.35
CA GLY A 156 -17.39 6.72 1.03
C GLY A 156 -16.20 6.90 0.10
N THR A 157 -15.00 7.01 0.68
CA THR A 157 -13.75 7.19 -0.07
C THR A 157 -12.82 6.00 0.15
N VAL A 158 -12.42 5.35 -0.95
CA VAL A 158 -11.44 4.26 -0.95
C VAL A 158 -10.07 4.85 -1.27
N MET A 159 -9.05 4.53 -0.49
CA MET A 159 -7.66 4.83 -0.81
C MET A 159 -7.00 3.56 -1.35
N LEU A 160 -6.53 3.61 -2.58
CA LEU A 160 -5.86 2.49 -3.25
C LEU A 160 -4.37 2.77 -3.38
N ARG A 161 -3.57 1.73 -3.15
CA ARG A 161 -2.15 1.69 -3.47
C ARG A 161 -1.97 0.93 -4.78
N VAL A 162 -1.46 1.62 -5.80
CA VAL A 162 -1.29 1.07 -7.15
C VAL A 162 0.19 0.93 -7.45
N LEU A 163 0.63 -0.24 -7.91
CA LEU A 163 1.92 -0.45 -8.54
C LEU A 163 1.79 -0.15 -10.04
N VAL A 164 2.52 0.84 -10.52
CA VAL A 164 2.52 1.26 -11.92
C VAL A 164 3.79 0.79 -12.60
N ASP A 165 3.65 0.22 -13.78
CA ASP A 165 4.77 -0.23 -14.61
C ASP A 165 5.46 0.93 -15.35
N VAL A 166 6.59 0.64 -15.98
CA VAL A 166 7.34 1.57 -16.83
C VAL A 166 6.52 2.10 -18.02
N ASP A 167 5.50 1.36 -18.45
CA ASP A 167 4.57 1.74 -19.52
C ASP A 167 3.33 2.51 -19.01
N GLY A 168 3.21 2.74 -17.70
CA GLY A 168 2.08 3.44 -17.10
C GLY A 168 0.84 2.57 -16.85
N THR A 169 0.95 1.25 -17.03
CA THR A 169 -0.12 0.28 -16.71
C THR A 169 -0.12 -0.11 -15.23
N PRO A 170 -1.29 -0.25 -14.59
CA PRO A 170 -1.38 -0.77 -13.23
C PRO A 170 -1.10 -2.28 -13.22
N LEU A 171 -0.05 -2.72 -12.53
CA LEU A 171 0.30 -4.13 -12.37
C LEU A 171 -0.44 -4.77 -11.19
N SER A 172 -0.54 -4.04 -10.08
CA SER A 172 -1.17 -4.50 -8.86
C SER A 172 -1.87 -3.35 -8.15
N VAL A 173 -3.01 -3.64 -7.53
CA VAL A 173 -3.77 -2.66 -6.75
C VAL A 173 -4.19 -3.29 -5.43
N THR A 174 -3.84 -2.60 -4.35
CA THR A 174 -4.16 -3.00 -2.99
C THR A 174 -4.97 -1.90 -2.31
N ILE A 175 -5.84 -2.25 -1.37
CA ILE A 175 -6.58 -1.28 -0.58
C ILE A 175 -5.67 -0.81 0.57
N GLU A 176 -5.34 0.48 0.57
CA GLU A 176 -4.65 1.14 1.68
C GLU A 176 -5.66 1.54 2.77
N SER A 177 -6.82 2.04 2.35
CA SER A 177 -7.95 2.34 3.25
C SER A 177 -9.27 2.01 2.57
N SER A 178 -10.09 1.19 3.21
CA SER A 178 -11.46 0.91 2.80
C SER A 178 -12.36 2.15 2.94
N SER A 179 -13.39 2.23 2.10
CA SER A 179 -14.51 3.18 2.24
C SER A 179 -15.47 2.84 3.38
N GLY A 180 -15.32 1.68 4.02
CA GLY A 180 -16.27 1.13 4.97
C GLY A 180 -17.32 0.22 4.33
N ASN A 181 -17.31 0.06 3.00
CA ASN A 181 -18.18 -0.87 2.27
C ASN A 181 -17.39 -1.73 1.28
N ARG A 182 -17.49 -3.05 1.44
CA ARG A 182 -16.76 -4.03 0.63
C ARG A 182 -17.12 -4.00 -0.86
N ASN A 183 -18.36 -3.65 -1.20
CA ASN A 183 -18.80 -3.61 -2.60
C ASN A 183 -18.25 -2.36 -3.31
N LEU A 184 -18.19 -1.21 -2.63
CA LEU A 184 -17.50 -0.02 -3.13
C LEU A 184 -16.00 -0.27 -3.33
N ASP A 185 -15.36 -0.91 -2.36
CA ASP A 185 -13.93 -1.24 -2.44
C ASP A 185 -13.62 -2.17 -3.63
N LYS A 186 -14.44 -3.21 -3.82
CA LYS A 186 -14.30 -4.14 -4.95
C LYS A 186 -14.51 -3.45 -6.29
N ALA A 187 -15.50 -2.56 -6.38
CA ALA A 187 -15.76 -1.79 -7.60
C ALA A 187 -14.58 -0.85 -7.93
N ALA A 188 -14.02 -0.20 -6.92
CA ALA A 188 -12.85 0.65 -7.05
C ALA A 188 -11.63 -0.15 -7.58
N LEU A 189 -11.29 -1.26 -6.94
CA LEU A 189 -10.20 -2.15 -7.34
C LEU A 189 -10.32 -2.60 -8.80
N GLN A 190 -11.48 -3.16 -9.17
CA GLN A 190 -11.70 -3.69 -10.51
C GLN A 190 -11.66 -2.60 -11.58
N HIS A 191 -12.14 -1.40 -11.26
CA HIS A 191 -12.18 -0.32 -12.23
C HIS A 191 -10.78 0.24 -12.53
N VAL A 192 -9.96 0.44 -11.49
CA VAL A 192 -8.59 0.93 -11.65
C VAL A 192 -7.76 -0.04 -12.46
N LEU A 193 -7.79 -1.33 -12.11
CA LEU A 193 -7.04 -2.37 -12.85
C LEU A 193 -7.40 -2.42 -14.34
N LYS A 194 -8.67 -2.23 -14.68
CA LYS A 194 -9.14 -2.38 -16.06
C LYS A 194 -8.95 -1.10 -16.90
N THR A 195 -9.21 0.06 -16.31
CA THR A 195 -9.51 1.26 -17.10
C THR A 195 -8.45 2.34 -16.95
N TRP A 196 -7.75 2.39 -15.82
CA TRP A 196 -6.87 3.51 -15.51
C TRP A 196 -5.50 3.36 -16.17
N ARG A 197 -4.93 4.51 -16.51
CA ARG A 197 -3.56 4.62 -17.01
C ARG A 197 -2.87 5.78 -16.30
N PHE A 198 -1.61 5.56 -15.95
CA PHE A 198 -0.82 6.43 -15.11
C PHE A 198 0.40 6.93 -15.89
N LYS A 199 0.98 8.07 -15.48
CA LYS A 199 2.30 8.43 -15.98
C LYS A 199 3.33 7.55 -15.28
N PRO A 200 4.26 6.92 -16.01
CA PRO A 200 5.33 6.16 -15.38
C PRO A 200 6.22 7.10 -14.56
N ALA A 201 6.75 6.59 -13.45
CA ALA A 201 7.72 7.33 -12.66
C ALA A 201 9.05 7.37 -13.42
N MET A 202 9.76 8.50 -13.33
CA MET A 202 11.06 8.66 -13.97
C MET A 202 12.14 8.74 -12.90
N GLN A 203 13.18 7.91 -13.02
CA GLN A 203 14.38 7.95 -12.19
C GLN A 203 15.61 8.06 -13.10
N ASN A 204 16.41 9.10 -12.93
CA ASN A 204 17.60 9.36 -13.76
C ASN A 204 17.30 9.37 -15.28
N GLY A 205 16.12 9.87 -15.67
CA GLY A 205 15.68 9.91 -17.07
C GLY A 205 15.18 8.58 -17.64
N GLN A 206 15.09 7.54 -16.81
CA GLN A 206 14.55 6.22 -17.19
C GLN A 206 13.21 5.98 -16.50
N ALA A 207 12.26 5.37 -17.23
CA ALA A 207 11.00 4.95 -16.65
C ALA A 207 11.24 3.79 -15.67
N VAL A 208 10.71 3.91 -14.45
CA VAL A 208 10.83 2.91 -13.40
C VAL A 208 9.46 2.60 -12.80
N GLN A 209 9.33 1.40 -12.23
CA GLN A 209 8.13 1.02 -11.51
C GLN A 209 8.00 1.83 -10.22
N ALA A 210 6.78 2.23 -9.88
CA ALA A 210 6.53 3.00 -8.67
C ALA A 210 5.17 2.68 -8.05
N TYR A 211 5.10 2.84 -6.73
CA TYR A 211 3.84 2.85 -6.02
C TYR A 211 3.26 4.26 -5.99
N GLY A 212 1.94 4.38 -6.13
CA GLY A 212 1.21 5.61 -5.83
C GLY A 212 -0.10 5.37 -5.11
N LEU A 213 -0.56 6.42 -4.44
CA LEU A 213 -1.81 6.43 -3.68
C LEU A 213 -2.89 7.20 -4.45
N VAL A 214 -4.06 6.58 -4.53
CA VAL A 214 -5.18 7.05 -5.32
C VAL A 214 -6.45 7.09 -4.47
N PRO A 215 -7.00 8.30 -4.21
CA PRO A 215 -8.30 8.42 -3.58
C PRO A 215 -9.42 8.28 -4.61
N ILE A 216 -10.44 7.47 -4.28
CA ILE A 216 -11.65 7.28 -5.07
C ILE A 216 -12.85 7.58 -4.18
N ALA A 217 -13.54 8.68 -4.46
CA ALA A 217 -14.75 9.07 -3.75
C ALA A 217 -16.01 8.54 -4.46
N PHE A 218 -16.87 7.87 -3.72
CA PHE A 218 -18.24 7.52 -4.11
C PHE A 218 -19.20 8.48 -3.42
N SER A 219 -19.71 9.46 -4.16
CA SER A 219 -20.74 10.40 -3.71
C SER A 219 -22.01 10.24 -4.56
N LEU A 220 -23.15 10.48 -3.93
CA LEU A 220 -24.44 10.58 -4.61
C LEU A 220 -24.68 12.06 -4.92
N GLN A 221 -25.10 12.36 -6.14
CA GLN A 221 -25.45 13.71 -6.57
C GLN A 221 -26.90 14.02 -6.25
#